data_AF-A0A6L7EWU4-F1
#
_entry.id   AF-A0A6L7EWU4-F1
#
_cell.length_a   1.000
_cell.length_b   1.000
_cell.length_c   1.000
_cell.angle_alpha   90.00
_cell.angle_beta   90.00
_cell.angle_gamma   90.00
#
_symmetry.space_group_name_H-M   'P 1'
#
loop_
_entity.id
_entity.type
_entity.pdbx_description
1 polymer ?
#
loop_
_entity_poly.entity_id
_entity_poly.type
_entity_poly.pdbx_seq_one_letter_code
_entity_poly.pdbx_strand_id
1 'polypeptide(L)'
;MRSLPRPVAVAAYAVVLLVWCAVVGIPNDPIGIALWLWLFAVCWRGERSLDFPRDWWPWLLALAVYGLARGLVDDLGWPPHVAWPIRADTWLAQLWGGHTVPTVSLQRELCGDPCSKTGTVRWWDVAASTVYASHFVVGLVLAGVLWLRSREAWRMWMRRYVVLSYVALVGYVVFPMAPPWWAAREGLLPHVARISGRGFHALGIERTTMVFGGLANKTAAMPSLHTGTACLVALWALTRLRSPWRWLVLAYPVAMAATLVYSGEHYLVDTLAGALVAALTMVGCSWWERRQAGTLVSRP
;
A
#
# COMPACT_ATOMS: atom_id res chain seq x y z
N MET A 1 41.58 0.14 4.68
CA MET A 1 40.65 0.93 5.52
C MET A 1 39.85 -0.03 6.40
N ARG A 2 39.88 0.11 7.73
CA ARG A 2 39.06 -0.75 8.61
C ARG A 2 37.59 -0.39 8.41
N SER A 3 36.74 -1.39 8.20
CA SER A 3 35.30 -1.19 8.12
C SER A 3 34.77 -0.63 9.45
N LEU A 4 33.85 0.33 9.37
CA LEU A 4 33.20 0.89 10.56
C LEU A 4 32.50 -0.24 11.35
N PRO A 5 32.48 -0.19 12.69
CA PRO A 5 31.68 -1.10 13.49
C PRO A 5 30.21 -1.02 13.07
N ARG A 6 29.55 -2.16 12.92
CA ARG A 6 28.15 -2.24 12.44
C ARG A 6 27.18 -1.29 13.17
N PRO A 7 27.21 -1.13 14.51
CA PRO A 7 26.33 -0.18 15.19
C PRO A 7 26.52 1.27 14.71
N VAL A 8 27.78 1.65 14.46
CA VAL A 8 28.13 2.99 13.96
C VAL A 8 27.63 3.18 12.53
N ALA A 9 27.82 2.17 11.66
CA ALA A 9 27.32 2.21 10.29
C ALA A 9 25.79 2.30 10.22
N VAL A 10 25.08 1.57 11.08
CA VAL A 10 23.61 1.61 11.16
C VAL A 10 23.11 2.94 11.73
N ALA A 11 23.79 3.50 12.73
CA ALA A 11 23.47 4.82 13.27
C ALA A 11 23.67 5.92 12.21
N ALA A 12 24.78 5.88 11.47
CA ALA A 12 25.03 6.80 10.37
C ALA A 12 23.97 6.68 9.27
N TYR A 13 23.59 5.46 8.89
CA TYR A 13 22.48 5.21 7.96
C TYR A 13 21.17 5.86 8.45
N ALA A 14 20.83 5.68 9.73
CA ALA A 14 19.60 6.24 10.29
C ALA A 14 19.59 7.77 10.23
N VAL A 15 20.72 8.42 10.57
CA VAL A 15 20.87 9.87 10.46
C VAL A 15 20.72 10.33 9.01
N VAL A 16 21.38 9.65 8.07
CA VAL A 16 21.32 9.99 6.64
C VAL A 16 19.90 9.83 6.09
N LEU A 17 19.19 8.77 6.46
CA LEU A 17 17.78 8.58 6.10
C LEU A 17 16.88 9.68 6.69
N LEU A 18 17.08 10.07 7.94
CA LEU A 18 16.30 11.14 8.58
C LEU A 18 16.52 12.48 7.90
N VAL A 19 17.78 12.82 7.60
CA VAL A 19 18.13 14.05 6.85
C VAL A 19 17.51 14.02 5.45
N TRP A 20 17.59 12.88 4.75
CA TRP A 20 16.93 12.74 3.45
C TRP A 20 15.41 12.96 3.55
N CYS A 21 14.75 12.31 4.51
CA CYS A 21 13.31 12.48 4.71
C CYS A 21 12.93 13.93 5.02
N ALA A 22 13.78 14.68 5.74
CA ALA A 22 13.55 16.08 6.07
C ALA A 22 13.79 17.04 4.89
N VAL A 23 14.76 16.75 4.02
CA VAL A 23 15.17 17.66 2.94
C VAL A 23 14.49 17.32 1.60
N VAL A 24 14.36 16.03 1.31
CA VAL A 24 13.85 15.53 0.02
C VAL A 24 12.44 14.96 0.17
N GLY A 25 12.09 14.46 1.34
CA GLY A 25 10.81 13.79 1.62
C GLY A 25 10.95 12.27 1.75
N ILE A 26 9.88 11.65 2.25
CA ILE A 26 9.85 10.20 2.50
C ILE A 26 9.83 9.45 1.15
N PRO A 27 10.77 8.51 0.90
CA PRO A 27 10.75 7.67 -0.29
C PRO A 27 9.43 6.91 -0.41
N ASN A 28 8.75 7.08 -1.55
CA ASN A 28 7.38 6.62 -1.73
C ASN A 28 7.17 5.74 -2.97
N ASP A 29 8.26 5.25 -3.57
CA ASP A 29 8.22 4.34 -4.71
C ASP A 29 9.08 3.07 -4.49
N PRO A 30 8.75 1.96 -5.16
CA PRO A 30 9.44 0.68 -4.94
C PRO A 30 10.95 0.71 -5.14
N ILE A 31 11.44 1.47 -6.10
CA ILE A 31 12.87 1.54 -6.43
C ILE A 31 13.58 2.34 -5.35
N GLY A 32 13.06 3.52 -5.00
CA GLY A 32 13.60 4.34 -3.95
C GLY A 32 13.68 3.62 -2.61
N ILE A 33 12.62 2.90 -2.23
CA ILE A 33 12.61 2.10 -0.99
C ILE A 33 13.62 0.96 -1.06
N ALA A 34 13.73 0.26 -2.19
CA ALA A 34 14.70 -0.82 -2.35
C ALA A 34 16.15 -0.33 -2.27
N LEU A 35 16.46 0.86 -2.77
CA LEU A 35 17.77 1.49 -2.62
C LEU A 35 18.10 1.74 -1.15
N TRP A 36 17.16 2.30 -0.37
CA TRP A 36 17.36 2.48 1.07
C TRP A 36 17.50 1.15 1.82
N LEU A 37 16.72 0.13 1.46
CA LEU A 37 16.88 -1.21 2.02
C LEU A 37 18.23 -1.84 1.67
N TRP A 38 18.75 -1.59 0.46
CA TRP A 38 20.07 -2.05 0.06
C TRP A 38 21.18 -1.34 0.84
N LEU A 39 21.10 -0.01 1.00
CA LEU A 39 22.02 0.76 1.83
C LEU A 39 22.02 0.25 3.28
N PHE A 40 20.85 -0.05 3.83
CA PHE A 40 20.76 -0.70 5.15
C PHE A 40 21.46 -2.06 5.15
N ALA A 41 21.25 -2.88 4.12
CA ALA A 41 21.90 -4.19 4.00
C ALA A 41 23.43 -4.08 3.89
N VAL A 42 23.96 -3.05 3.22
CA VAL A 42 25.41 -2.73 3.19
C VAL A 42 25.91 -2.45 4.61
N CYS A 43 25.23 -1.58 5.36
CA CYS A 43 25.59 -1.26 6.75
C CYS A 43 25.48 -2.48 7.70
N TRP A 44 24.57 -3.41 7.42
CA TRP A 44 24.28 -4.55 8.29
C TRP A 44 25.09 -5.82 7.99
N ARG A 45 25.39 -6.09 6.71
CA ARG A 45 26.00 -7.35 6.23
C ARG A 45 27.34 -7.18 5.52
N GLY A 46 27.79 -5.94 5.24
CA GLY A 46 29.03 -5.69 4.51
C GLY A 46 28.99 -6.32 3.12
N GLU A 47 30.01 -7.10 2.74
CA GLU A 47 30.17 -7.71 1.41
C GLU A 47 29.01 -8.63 0.99
N ARG A 48 28.32 -9.28 1.96
CA ARG A 48 27.13 -10.11 1.67
C ARG A 48 25.91 -9.29 1.23
N SER A 49 26.01 -7.96 1.17
CA SER A 49 24.97 -7.10 0.59
C SER A 49 24.94 -7.13 -0.94
N LEU A 50 25.99 -7.63 -1.61
CA LEU A 50 26.04 -7.75 -3.07
C LEU A 50 25.08 -8.80 -3.64
N ASP A 51 24.56 -9.70 -2.78
CA ASP A 51 23.44 -10.58 -3.13
C ASP A 51 22.15 -9.79 -3.37
N PHE A 52 22.00 -8.59 -2.77
CA PHE A 52 20.75 -7.84 -2.78
C PHE A 52 20.32 -7.46 -4.20
N PRO A 53 21.16 -6.79 -5.03
CA PRO A 53 20.77 -6.49 -6.40
C PRO A 53 20.43 -7.75 -7.21
N ARG A 54 21.24 -8.82 -7.07
CA ARG A 54 21.02 -10.11 -7.76
C ARG A 54 19.65 -10.71 -7.43
N ASP A 55 19.25 -10.65 -6.17
CA ASP A 55 17.99 -11.22 -5.72
C ASP A 55 16.80 -10.32 -6.05
N TRP A 56 16.95 -9.00 -5.88
CA TRP A 56 15.84 -8.05 -5.97
C TRP A 56 15.52 -7.61 -7.39
N TRP A 57 16.49 -7.60 -8.32
CA TRP A 57 16.26 -7.03 -9.65
C TRP A 57 15.06 -7.62 -10.41
N PRO A 58 14.74 -8.94 -10.40
CA PRO A 58 13.59 -9.44 -11.15
C PRO A 58 12.27 -8.91 -10.58
N TRP A 59 12.22 -8.79 -9.25
CA TRP A 59 11.03 -8.30 -8.55
C TRP A 59 10.88 -6.79 -8.68
N LEU A 60 11.99 -6.04 -8.63
CA LEU A 60 11.97 -4.59 -8.85
C LEU A 60 11.60 -4.27 -10.30
N LEU A 61 12.09 -5.05 -11.26
CA LEU A 61 11.68 -4.94 -12.65
C LEU A 61 10.17 -5.20 -12.79
N ALA A 62 9.64 -6.27 -12.19
CA ALA A 62 8.20 -6.54 -12.21
C ALA A 62 7.39 -5.40 -11.57
N LEU A 63 7.82 -4.85 -10.43
CA LEU A 63 7.16 -3.71 -9.81
C LEU A 63 7.26 -2.43 -10.65
N ALA A 64 8.37 -2.24 -11.37
CA ALA A 64 8.53 -1.12 -12.29
C ALA A 64 7.64 -1.24 -13.52
N VAL A 65 7.58 -2.43 -14.13
CA VAL A 65 6.65 -2.74 -15.23
C VAL A 65 5.21 -2.53 -14.78
N TYR A 66 4.85 -3.00 -13.57
CA TYR A 66 3.55 -2.72 -12.97
C TYR A 66 3.28 -1.22 -12.85
N GLY A 67 4.23 -0.43 -12.32
CA GLY A 67 4.08 1.01 -12.15
C GLY A 67 3.85 1.74 -13.47
N LEU A 68 4.61 1.38 -14.51
CA LEU A 68 4.45 1.91 -15.86
C LEU A 68 3.11 1.50 -16.48
N ALA A 69 2.78 0.21 -16.44
CA ALA A 69 1.54 -0.31 -16.99
C ALA A 69 0.32 0.34 -16.31
N ARG A 70 0.36 0.50 -14.99
CA ARG A 70 -0.70 1.18 -14.24
C ARG A 70 -0.90 2.62 -14.72
N GLY A 71 0.17 3.38 -14.94
CA GLY A 71 0.06 4.74 -15.45
C GLY A 71 -0.56 4.78 -16.85
N LEU A 72 -0.23 3.83 -17.72
CA LEU A 72 -0.83 3.71 -19.05
C LEU A 72 -2.32 3.36 -19.01
N VAL A 73 -2.79 2.60 -18.00
CA VAL A 73 -4.21 2.24 -17.87
C VAL A 73 -5.10 3.47 -17.72
N ASP A 74 -4.63 4.50 -17.02
CA ASP A 74 -5.39 5.75 -16.87
C ASP A 74 -5.54 6.52 -18.19
N ASP A 75 -4.63 6.31 -19.15
CA ASP A 75 -4.64 6.98 -20.45
C ASP A 75 -5.37 6.17 -21.54
N LEU A 76 -5.90 4.98 -21.22
CA LEU A 76 -6.68 4.15 -22.17
C LEU A 76 -8.02 4.77 -22.57
N GLY A 77 -8.49 5.80 -21.87
CA GLY A 77 -9.70 6.55 -22.21
C GLY A 77 -11.02 5.82 -21.92
N TRP A 78 -10.99 4.70 -21.20
CA TRP A 78 -12.21 3.98 -20.81
C TRP A 78 -12.96 4.76 -19.71
N PRO A 79 -14.28 4.98 -19.86
CA PRO A 79 -15.03 5.71 -18.85
C PRO A 79 -15.07 4.89 -17.56
N PRO A 80 -14.70 5.49 -16.41
CA PRO A 80 -14.73 4.77 -15.14
C PRO A 80 -16.18 4.51 -14.69
N HIS A 81 -16.40 3.40 -13.99
CA HIS A 81 -17.67 3.11 -13.34
C HIS A 81 -17.88 4.06 -12.16
N VAL A 82 -18.97 4.83 -12.18
CA VAL A 82 -19.30 5.83 -11.13
C VAL A 82 -20.58 5.49 -10.37
N ALA A 83 -21.66 5.14 -11.08
CA ALA A 83 -22.95 4.89 -10.44
C ALA A 83 -22.94 3.60 -9.59
N TRP A 84 -22.25 2.56 -10.06
CA TRP A 84 -22.19 1.29 -9.35
C TRP A 84 -21.55 1.40 -7.96
N PRO A 85 -20.34 1.98 -7.78
CA PRO A 85 -19.72 2.07 -6.46
C PRO A 85 -20.53 2.94 -5.49
N ILE A 86 -21.15 4.03 -5.96
CA ILE A 86 -22.02 4.86 -5.12
C ILE A 86 -23.20 4.05 -4.57
N ARG A 87 -23.88 3.28 -5.43
CA ARG A 87 -25.00 2.42 -5.02
C ARG A 87 -24.55 1.32 -4.07
N ALA A 88 -23.43 0.67 -4.38
CA ALA A 88 -22.87 -0.40 -3.55
C ALA A 88 -22.53 0.11 -2.14
N ASP A 89 -21.85 1.24 -2.04
CA ASP A 89 -21.48 1.83 -0.74
C ASP A 89 -22.68 2.38 0.02
N THR A 90 -23.67 2.96 -0.67
CA THR A 90 -24.91 3.40 -0.04
C THR A 90 -25.69 2.20 0.52
N TRP A 91 -25.76 1.10 -0.23
CA TRP A 91 -26.36 -0.15 0.24
C TRP A 91 -25.59 -0.75 1.43
N LEU A 92 -24.25 -0.77 1.37
CA LEU A 92 -23.43 -1.20 2.51
C LEU A 92 -23.71 -0.33 3.74
N ALA A 93 -23.82 0.98 3.58
CA ALA A 93 -24.12 1.90 4.67
C ALA A 93 -25.45 1.59 5.37
N GLN A 94 -26.46 1.11 4.65
CA GLN A 94 -27.76 0.74 5.21
C GLN A 94 -27.66 -0.41 6.23
N LEU A 95 -26.62 -1.26 6.15
CA LEU A 95 -26.40 -2.35 7.10
C LEU A 95 -26.15 -1.85 8.54
N TRP A 96 -25.75 -0.59 8.69
CA TRP A 96 -25.59 0.10 9.98
C TRP A 96 -26.41 1.40 10.04
N GLY A 97 -27.53 1.46 9.30
CA GLY A 97 -28.49 2.57 9.36
C GLY A 97 -28.07 3.85 8.62
N GLY A 98 -27.02 3.80 7.79
CA GLY A 98 -26.59 4.92 6.96
C GLY A 98 -27.48 5.12 5.72
N HIS A 99 -27.58 6.36 5.25
CA HIS A 99 -28.39 6.75 4.07
C HIS A 99 -27.57 7.33 2.92
N THR A 100 -26.26 7.45 3.08
CA THR A 100 -25.34 7.99 2.08
C THR A 100 -24.06 7.17 2.07
N VAL A 101 -23.19 7.40 1.09
CA VAL A 101 -21.89 6.73 1.02
C VAL A 101 -21.06 7.03 2.27
N PRO A 102 -20.38 6.04 2.88
CA PRO A 102 -19.63 6.21 4.13
C PRO A 102 -18.60 7.35 4.10
N THR A 103 -17.99 7.60 2.94
CA THR A 103 -17.07 8.73 2.74
C THR A 103 -17.70 10.08 3.07
N VAL A 104 -18.95 10.33 2.63
CA VAL A 104 -19.64 11.61 2.84
C VAL A 104 -19.97 11.79 4.32
N SER A 105 -20.50 10.76 4.98
CA SER A 105 -20.82 10.83 6.41
C SER A 105 -19.57 10.99 7.27
N LEU A 106 -18.51 10.22 6.99
CA LEU A 106 -17.26 10.32 7.75
C LEU A 106 -16.60 11.69 7.62
N GLN A 107 -16.59 12.30 6.43
CA GLN A 107 -16.05 13.65 6.29
C GLN A 107 -16.89 14.70 7.00
N ARG A 108 -18.22 14.63 6.89
CA ARG A 108 -19.12 15.54 7.62
C ARG A 108 -18.85 15.50 9.13
N GLU A 109 -18.72 14.30 9.70
CA GLU A 109 -18.58 14.10 11.14
C GLU A 109 -17.17 14.39 11.66
N LEU A 110 -16.13 13.93 10.95
CA LEU A 110 -14.76 13.96 11.46
C LEU A 110 -13.92 15.12 10.93
N CYS A 111 -14.24 15.66 9.75
CA CYS A 111 -13.51 16.76 9.11
C CYS A 111 -14.27 18.09 9.22
N GLY A 112 -15.56 18.10 8.85
CA GLY A 112 -16.44 19.27 8.84
C GLY A 112 -17.43 19.26 7.67
N ASP A 113 -18.36 20.21 7.65
CA ASP A 113 -19.36 20.39 6.58
C ASP A 113 -19.33 21.83 6.04
N PRO A 114 -18.73 22.11 4.86
CA PRO A 114 -17.99 21.15 4.03
C PRO A 114 -16.60 20.84 4.59
N CYS A 115 -16.11 19.63 4.34
CA CYS A 115 -14.73 19.26 4.65
C CYS A 115 -13.74 20.02 3.76
N SER A 116 -12.69 20.58 4.37
CA SER A 116 -11.66 21.37 3.67
C SER A 116 -10.27 20.77 3.86
N LYS A 117 -9.45 20.83 2.80
CA LYS A 117 -8.05 20.40 2.85
C LYS A 117 -7.20 21.33 3.73
N THR A 118 -7.52 22.62 3.76
CA THR A 118 -6.75 23.67 4.46
C THR A 118 -7.39 24.10 5.79
N GLY A 119 -8.50 23.49 6.18
CA GLY A 119 -9.12 23.76 7.48
C GLY A 119 -8.33 23.19 8.66
N THR A 120 -8.83 23.37 9.87
CA THR A 120 -8.22 22.88 11.12
C THR A 120 -7.90 21.39 11.07
N VAL A 121 -6.62 21.05 11.24
CA VAL A 121 -6.12 19.68 11.22
C VAL A 121 -6.21 19.07 12.62
N ARG A 122 -6.75 17.86 12.71
CA ARG A 122 -6.88 17.11 13.96
C ARG A 122 -5.82 16.00 14.02
N TRP A 123 -5.57 15.46 15.21
CA TRP A 123 -4.53 14.43 15.37
C TRP A 123 -4.78 13.16 14.54
N TRP A 124 -6.05 12.82 14.29
CA TRP A 124 -6.38 11.68 13.43
C TRP A 124 -6.12 11.95 11.94
N ASP A 125 -6.05 13.20 11.48
CA ASP A 125 -5.62 13.50 10.11
C ASP A 125 -4.14 13.11 9.92
N VAL A 126 -3.30 13.32 10.95
CA VAL A 126 -1.90 12.86 10.98
C VAL A 126 -1.84 11.34 11.01
N ALA A 127 -2.67 10.68 11.84
CA ALA A 127 -2.75 9.23 11.89
C ALA A 127 -3.19 8.65 10.53
N ALA A 128 -4.22 9.24 9.90
CA ALA A 128 -4.72 8.85 8.59
C ALA A 128 -3.63 9.02 7.52
N SER A 129 -2.93 10.15 7.47
CA SER A 129 -1.80 10.34 6.54
C SER A 129 -0.68 9.33 6.78
N THR A 130 -0.40 8.98 8.03
CA THR A 130 0.61 7.97 8.39
C THR A 130 0.21 6.58 7.90
N VAL A 131 -1.02 6.16 8.18
CA VAL A 131 -1.56 4.87 7.73
C VAL A 131 -1.63 4.82 6.21
N TYR A 132 -2.07 5.89 5.55
CA TYR A 132 -2.08 5.98 4.09
C TYR A 132 -0.66 5.79 3.53
N ALA A 133 0.32 6.52 4.06
CA ALA A 133 1.70 6.47 3.61
C ALA A 133 2.38 5.11 3.88
N SER A 134 1.96 4.36 4.91
CA SER A 134 2.58 3.07 5.21
C SER A 134 2.39 2.04 4.10
N HIS A 135 1.36 2.17 3.25
CA HIS A 135 1.15 1.30 2.09
C HIS A 135 2.40 1.20 1.20
N PHE A 136 3.04 2.33 0.94
CA PHE A 136 4.18 2.41 0.03
C PHE A 136 5.43 1.73 0.62
N VAL A 137 5.57 1.73 1.94
CA VAL A 137 6.80 1.32 2.64
C VAL A 137 6.70 -0.08 3.24
N VAL A 138 5.59 -0.41 3.91
CA VAL A 138 5.51 -1.57 4.82
C VAL A 138 5.78 -2.90 4.11
N GLY A 139 5.29 -3.06 2.88
CA GLY A 139 5.40 -4.33 2.15
C GLY A 139 6.84 -4.64 1.76
N LEU A 140 7.58 -3.61 1.33
CA LEU A 140 8.99 -3.74 0.94
C LEU A 140 9.90 -3.79 2.17
N VAL A 141 9.58 -3.07 3.24
CA VAL A 141 10.32 -3.22 4.51
C VAL A 141 10.17 -4.64 5.06
N LEU A 142 8.96 -5.20 5.06
CA LEU A 142 8.77 -6.60 5.43
C LEU A 142 9.57 -7.55 4.53
N ALA A 143 9.62 -7.29 3.22
CA ALA A 143 10.47 -8.04 2.31
C ALA A 143 11.96 -7.93 2.69
N GLY A 144 12.47 -6.74 3.00
CA GLY A 144 13.84 -6.51 3.46
C GLY A 144 14.16 -7.27 4.74
N VAL A 145 13.27 -7.23 5.74
CA VAL A 145 13.41 -8.00 6.99
C VAL A 145 13.44 -9.50 6.70
N LEU A 146 12.55 -10.01 5.85
CA LEU A 146 12.52 -11.43 5.49
C LEU A 146 13.78 -11.81 4.70
N TRP A 147 14.28 -10.95 3.81
CA TRP A 147 15.52 -11.17 3.05
C TRP A 147 16.72 -11.35 3.97
N LEU A 148 16.78 -10.56 5.04
CA LEU A 148 17.80 -10.66 6.08
C LEU A 148 17.63 -11.86 7.01
N ARG A 149 16.46 -12.50 7.07
CA ARG A 149 16.19 -13.62 8.00
C ARG A 149 16.11 -14.97 7.31
N SER A 150 15.34 -15.08 6.23
CA SER A 150 15.15 -16.30 5.45
C SER A 150 14.86 -15.97 3.99
N ARG A 151 15.77 -16.38 3.10
CA ARG A 151 15.62 -16.21 1.65
C ARG A 151 14.38 -16.92 1.11
N GLU A 152 13.98 -18.02 1.74
CA GLU A 152 12.76 -18.74 1.41
C GLU A 152 11.51 -17.91 1.75
N ALA A 153 11.43 -17.40 2.98
CA ALA A 153 10.32 -16.55 3.41
C ALA A 153 10.22 -15.26 2.58
N TRP A 154 11.36 -14.67 2.23
CA TRP A 154 11.42 -13.51 1.34
C TRP A 154 10.86 -13.83 -0.05
N ARG A 155 11.29 -14.93 -0.69
CA ARG A 155 10.77 -15.33 -2.02
C ARG A 155 9.26 -15.59 -1.98
N MET A 156 8.76 -16.25 -0.94
CA MET A 156 7.33 -16.49 -0.73
C MET A 156 6.56 -15.17 -0.57
N TRP A 157 7.10 -14.21 0.19
CA TRP A 157 6.49 -12.89 0.38
C TRP A 157 6.49 -12.06 -0.91
N MET A 158 7.64 -11.94 -1.59
CA MET A 158 7.75 -11.18 -2.84
C MET A 158 6.80 -11.70 -3.92
N ARG A 159 6.64 -13.02 -4.03
CA ARG A 159 5.66 -13.60 -4.95
C ARG A 159 4.25 -13.13 -4.67
N ARG A 160 3.82 -13.16 -3.40
CA ARG A 160 2.49 -12.68 -3.00
C ARG A 160 2.33 -11.19 -3.25
N TYR A 161 3.32 -10.39 -2.91
CA TYR A 161 3.28 -8.94 -3.10
C TYR A 161 3.17 -8.55 -4.58
N VAL A 162 3.93 -9.20 -5.46
CA VAL A 162 3.85 -8.98 -6.91
C VAL A 162 2.56 -9.55 -7.50
N VAL A 163 2.13 -10.76 -7.13
CA VAL A 163 0.86 -11.34 -7.60
C VAL A 163 -0.32 -10.43 -7.22
N LEU A 164 -0.39 -9.96 -5.98
CA LEU A 164 -1.41 -9.01 -5.53
C LEU A 164 -1.41 -7.75 -6.42
N SER A 165 -0.23 -7.18 -6.70
CA SER A 165 -0.10 -5.97 -7.52
C SER A 165 -0.61 -6.19 -8.94
N TYR A 166 -0.26 -7.31 -9.58
CA TYR A 166 -0.70 -7.61 -10.94
C TYR A 166 -2.18 -8.03 -11.03
N VAL A 167 -2.72 -8.73 -10.03
CA VAL A 167 -4.17 -9.00 -9.99
C VAL A 167 -4.96 -7.70 -9.83
N ALA A 168 -4.46 -6.77 -9.01
CA ALA A 168 -5.05 -5.43 -8.91
C ALA A 168 -4.96 -4.67 -10.24
N LEU A 169 -3.82 -4.75 -10.96
CA LEU A 169 -3.67 -4.16 -12.29
C LEU A 169 -4.72 -4.67 -13.28
N VAL A 170 -4.95 -5.99 -13.31
CA VAL A 170 -6.00 -6.59 -14.15
C VAL A 170 -7.38 -6.03 -13.76
N GLY A 171 -7.64 -5.88 -12.47
CA GLY A 171 -8.86 -5.22 -11.98
C GLY A 171 -9.02 -3.79 -12.50
N TYR A 172 -7.94 -2.99 -12.48
CA TYR A 172 -7.95 -1.62 -12.99
C TYR A 172 -8.28 -1.53 -14.48
N VAL A 173 -7.81 -2.51 -15.26
CA VAL A 173 -8.14 -2.60 -16.69
C VAL A 173 -9.59 -3.02 -16.87
N VAL A 174 -10.00 -4.14 -16.28
CA VAL A 174 -11.31 -4.77 -16.55
C VAL A 174 -12.47 -3.98 -15.94
N PHE A 175 -12.25 -3.32 -14.81
CA PHE A 175 -13.26 -2.59 -14.07
C PHE A 175 -12.71 -1.25 -13.53
N PRO A 176 -12.41 -0.29 -14.42
CA PRO A 176 -11.95 1.03 -14.00
C PRO A 176 -13.07 1.69 -13.21
N MET A 177 -12.74 2.29 -12.07
CA MET A 177 -13.76 2.74 -11.13
C MET A 177 -13.36 4.06 -10.48
N ALA A 178 -14.25 5.05 -10.61
CA ALA A 178 -13.99 6.41 -10.17
C ALA A 178 -13.93 6.46 -8.64
N PRO A 179 -12.99 7.21 -8.03
CA PRO A 179 -12.94 7.41 -6.59
C PRO A 179 -13.99 8.43 -6.10
N PRO A 180 -14.32 8.44 -4.79
CA PRO A 180 -15.32 9.35 -4.22
C PRO A 180 -15.03 10.84 -4.46
N TRP A 181 -13.78 11.29 -4.30
CA TRP A 181 -13.39 12.68 -4.53
C TRP A 181 -13.62 13.12 -5.99
N TRP A 182 -13.48 12.20 -6.94
CA TRP A 182 -13.71 12.47 -8.36
C TRP A 182 -15.20 12.56 -8.64
N ALA A 183 -15.99 11.60 -8.14
CA ALA A 183 -17.45 11.61 -8.30
C ALA A 183 -18.10 12.88 -7.69
N ALA A 184 -17.61 13.35 -6.54
CA ALA A 184 -18.06 14.61 -5.96
C ALA A 184 -17.72 15.82 -6.83
N ARG A 185 -16.52 15.85 -7.44
CA ARG A 185 -16.11 16.92 -8.36
C ARG A 185 -16.99 16.98 -9.62
N GLU A 186 -17.42 15.82 -10.12
CA GLU A 186 -18.36 15.73 -11.24
C GLU A 186 -19.84 15.97 -10.83
N GLY A 187 -20.10 16.34 -9.57
CA GLY A 187 -21.45 16.64 -9.08
C GLY A 187 -22.35 15.41 -8.85
N LEU A 188 -21.77 14.20 -8.85
CA LEU A 188 -22.50 12.93 -8.66
C LEU A 188 -22.61 12.52 -7.19
N LEU A 189 -21.88 13.19 -6.30
CA LEU A 189 -21.96 13.06 -4.85
C LEU A 189 -21.98 14.46 -4.20
N PRO A 190 -22.48 14.58 -2.96
CA PRO A 190 -22.16 15.71 -2.10
C PRO A 190 -20.64 15.94 -2.00
N HIS A 191 -20.24 17.13 -1.57
CA HIS A 191 -18.83 17.51 -1.50
C HIS A 191 -17.98 16.50 -0.70
N VAL A 192 -16.89 16.04 -1.31
CA VAL A 192 -15.88 15.15 -0.72
C VAL A 192 -14.50 15.73 -1.02
N ALA A 193 -13.73 16.02 0.02
CA ALA A 193 -12.36 16.49 -0.12
C ALA A 193 -11.38 15.30 -0.16
N ARG A 194 -10.40 15.35 -1.08
CA ARG A 194 -9.27 14.42 -1.09
C ARG A 194 -8.22 14.84 -0.05
N ILE A 195 -8.21 14.22 1.14
CA ILE A 195 -7.44 14.66 2.32
C ILE A 195 -6.39 13.65 2.81
N SER A 196 -5.98 12.68 2.00
CA SER A 196 -5.01 11.64 2.41
C SER A 196 -3.66 12.19 2.86
N GLY A 197 -3.21 13.31 2.30
CA GLY A 197 -1.97 14.01 2.68
C GLY A 197 -2.13 15.12 3.71
N ARG A 198 -3.36 15.39 4.19
CA ARG A 198 -3.68 16.58 5.01
C ARG A 198 -2.85 16.67 6.29
N GLY A 199 -2.69 15.56 7.01
CA GLY A 199 -1.92 15.52 8.25
C GLY A 199 -0.42 15.74 8.02
N PHE A 200 0.14 15.13 6.98
CA PHE A 200 1.56 15.31 6.65
C PHE A 200 1.87 16.73 6.18
N HIS A 201 1.00 17.32 5.35
CA HIS A 201 1.13 18.72 4.93
C HIS A 201 1.15 19.68 6.13
N ALA A 202 0.30 19.44 7.14
CA ALA A 202 0.30 20.25 8.37
C ALA A 202 1.59 20.14 9.19
N LEU A 203 2.34 19.05 9.04
CA LEU A 203 3.63 18.84 9.69
C LEU A 203 4.83 19.24 8.80
N GLY A 204 4.59 19.75 7.59
CA GLY A 204 5.64 20.01 6.60
C GLY A 204 6.36 18.76 6.10
N ILE A 205 5.70 17.59 6.18
CA ILE A 205 6.25 16.31 5.74
C ILE A 205 5.87 16.09 4.29
N GLU A 206 6.87 16.11 3.42
CA GLU A 206 6.70 15.78 2.00
C GLU A 206 6.99 14.32 1.71
N ARG A 207 6.38 13.81 0.64
CA ARG A 207 6.68 12.48 0.09
C ARG A 207 7.32 12.64 -1.27
N THR A 208 8.34 11.84 -1.54
CA THR A 208 9.10 11.91 -2.79
C THR A 208 9.04 10.59 -3.55
N THR A 209 8.90 10.71 -4.87
CA THR A 209 8.96 9.60 -5.82
C THR A 209 10.18 9.77 -6.68
N MET A 210 11.10 8.80 -6.69
CA MET A 210 12.34 8.87 -7.46
C MET A 210 12.11 8.55 -8.94
N VAL A 211 11.31 7.51 -9.24
CA VAL A 211 11.19 6.99 -10.61
C VAL A 211 9.81 7.22 -11.22
N PHE A 212 8.73 7.11 -10.44
CA PHE A 212 7.36 7.20 -10.97
C PHE A 212 6.70 8.57 -10.76
N GLY A 213 7.51 9.64 -10.62
CA GLY A 213 7.00 11.00 -10.48
C GLY A 213 6.13 11.38 -11.69
N GLY A 214 4.85 11.67 -11.45
CA GLY A 214 3.90 12.06 -12.51
C GLY A 214 2.95 10.97 -13.01
N LEU A 215 3.17 9.69 -12.69
CA LEU A 215 2.26 8.58 -13.02
C LEU A 215 1.11 8.44 -11.99
N ALA A 216 0.64 9.57 -11.47
CA ALA A 216 -0.34 9.60 -10.39
C ALA A 216 -1.73 9.16 -10.90
N ASN A 217 -2.31 8.21 -10.19
CA ASN A 217 -3.57 7.55 -10.55
C ASN A 217 -4.73 8.57 -10.66
N LYS A 218 -5.38 8.66 -11.82
CA LYS A 218 -6.52 9.58 -12.02
C LYS A 218 -7.85 8.92 -11.69
N THR A 219 -8.05 7.64 -12.00
CA THR A 219 -9.42 7.04 -12.04
C THR A 219 -9.55 5.55 -11.70
N ALA A 220 -8.50 4.84 -11.25
CA ALA A 220 -8.60 3.39 -10.96
C ALA A 220 -8.58 3.05 -9.45
N ALA A 221 -9.75 3.04 -8.79
CA ALA A 221 -9.86 2.79 -7.35
C ALA A 221 -10.15 1.32 -6.95
N MET A 222 -10.64 0.45 -7.83
CA MET A 222 -10.99 -0.95 -7.50
C MET A 222 -10.09 -1.98 -8.22
N PRO A 223 -9.49 -2.97 -7.51
CA PRO A 223 -9.50 -3.15 -6.06
C PRO A 223 -8.50 -2.21 -5.35
N SER A 224 -8.76 -1.87 -4.09
CA SER A 224 -7.84 -1.03 -3.32
C SER A 224 -6.55 -1.79 -3.00
N LEU A 225 -5.43 -1.38 -3.61
CA LEU A 225 -4.12 -1.96 -3.32
C LEU A 225 -3.60 -1.56 -1.93
N HIS A 226 -4.02 -0.41 -1.41
CA HIS A 226 -3.71 0.02 -0.04
C HIS A 226 -4.25 -1.00 0.97
N THR A 227 -5.56 -1.27 0.91
CA THR A 227 -6.19 -2.29 1.76
C THR A 227 -5.67 -3.68 1.44
N GLY A 228 -5.52 -4.04 0.16
CA GLY A 228 -4.98 -5.34 -0.24
C GLY A 228 -3.59 -5.60 0.34
N THR A 229 -2.70 -4.60 0.32
CA THR A 229 -1.36 -4.72 0.90
C THR A 229 -1.43 -4.83 2.42
N ALA A 230 -2.27 -4.03 3.07
CA ALA A 230 -2.44 -4.09 4.53
C ALA A 230 -2.99 -5.44 4.99
N CYS A 231 -4.00 -5.97 4.28
CA CYS A 231 -4.52 -7.32 4.48
C CYS A 231 -3.45 -8.37 4.22
N LEU A 232 -2.66 -8.25 3.16
CA LEU A 232 -1.62 -9.22 2.84
C LEU A 232 -0.56 -9.29 3.96
N VAL A 233 -0.12 -8.14 4.49
CA VAL A 233 0.78 -8.06 5.64
C VAL A 233 0.17 -8.73 6.87
N ALA A 234 -1.08 -8.40 7.19
CA ALA A 234 -1.78 -8.94 8.35
C ALA A 234 -1.97 -10.47 8.24
N LEU A 235 -2.47 -10.95 7.10
CA LEU A 235 -2.66 -12.38 6.83
C LEU A 235 -1.34 -13.14 6.87
N TRP A 236 -0.28 -12.59 6.28
CA TRP A 236 1.05 -13.19 6.39
C TRP A 236 1.51 -13.27 7.85
N ALA A 237 1.39 -12.19 8.63
CA ALA A 237 1.74 -12.19 10.04
C ALA A 237 0.94 -13.24 10.83
N LEU A 238 -0.38 -13.37 10.59
CA LEU A 238 -1.23 -14.37 11.23
C LEU A 238 -0.77 -15.80 10.97
N THR A 239 -0.25 -16.10 9.77
CA THR A 239 0.30 -17.43 9.44
C THR A 239 1.64 -17.73 10.13
N ARG A 240 2.35 -16.71 10.61
CA ARG A 240 3.69 -16.84 11.20
C ARG A 240 3.69 -16.69 12.72
N LEU A 241 2.76 -15.92 13.28
CA LEU A 241 2.64 -15.66 14.71
C LEU A 241 1.77 -16.72 15.40
N ARG A 242 2.19 -17.14 16.60
CA ARG A 242 1.49 -18.15 17.42
C ARG A 242 0.77 -17.58 18.65
N SER A 243 1.15 -16.38 19.09
CA SER A 243 0.55 -15.70 20.24
C SER A 243 -0.93 -15.37 19.99
N PRO A 244 -1.82 -15.43 21.00
CA PRO A 244 -3.22 -14.97 20.85
C PRO A 244 -3.30 -13.49 20.45
N TRP A 245 -2.32 -12.68 20.85
CA TRP A 245 -2.20 -11.27 20.46
C TRP A 245 -1.95 -11.06 18.96
N ARG A 246 -1.69 -12.12 18.19
CA ARG A 246 -1.50 -12.03 16.73
C ARG A 246 -2.70 -11.41 16.04
N TRP A 247 -3.91 -11.55 16.58
CA TRP A 247 -5.13 -10.98 15.99
C TRP A 247 -5.13 -9.45 15.99
N LEU A 248 -4.33 -8.80 16.85
CA LEU A 248 -4.18 -7.34 16.84
C LEU A 248 -3.62 -6.82 15.51
N VAL A 249 -2.91 -7.64 14.73
CA VAL A 249 -2.43 -7.23 13.39
C VAL A 249 -3.58 -6.93 12.42
N LEU A 250 -4.80 -7.40 12.69
CA LEU A 250 -6.00 -7.05 11.91
C LEU A 250 -6.44 -5.59 12.12
N ALA A 251 -5.98 -4.92 13.18
CA ALA A 251 -6.22 -3.49 13.35
C ALA A 251 -5.61 -2.67 12.19
N TYR A 252 -4.51 -3.15 11.59
CA TYR A 252 -3.85 -2.46 10.48
C TYR A 252 -4.73 -2.35 9.21
N PRO A 253 -5.25 -3.44 8.61
CA PRO A 253 -6.13 -3.32 7.45
C PRO A 253 -7.44 -2.59 7.76
N VAL A 254 -7.96 -2.69 8.99
CA VAL A 254 -9.13 -1.91 9.42
C VAL A 254 -8.82 -0.41 9.42
N ALA A 255 -7.70 -0.01 10.03
CA ALA A 255 -7.24 1.38 10.05
C ALA A 255 -6.98 1.90 8.62
N MET A 256 -6.41 1.06 7.75
CA MET A 256 -6.19 1.40 6.34
C MET A 256 -7.53 1.63 5.61
N ALA A 257 -8.49 0.71 5.73
CA ALA A 257 -9.80 0.88 5.10
C ALA A 257 -10.51 2.15 5.60
N ALA A 258 -10.55 2.37 6.92
CA ALA A 258 -11.14 3.57 7.51
C ALA A 258 -10.45 4.85 7.01
N THR A 259 -9.13 4.84 6.92
CA THR A 259 -8.32 5.96 6.40
C THR A 259 -8.70 6.30 4.95
N LEU A 260 -8.82 5.29 4.08
CA LEU A 260 -9.09 5.52 2.65
C LEU A 260 -10.51 6.04 2.41
N VAL A 261 -11.48 5.52 3.15
CA VAL A 261 -12.87 5.98 3.09
C VAL A 261 -12.98 7.40 3.64
N TYR A 262 -12.41 7.67 4.82
CA TYR A 262 -12.37 9.01 5.43
C TYR A 262 -11.68 10.03 4.51
N SER A 263 -10.54 9.67 3.94
CA SER A 263 -9.74 10.59 3.12
C SER A 263 -10.30 10.83 1.70
N GLY A 264 -11.39 10.14 1.35
CA GLY A 264 -12.05 10.25 0.06
C GLY A 264 -11.35 9.53 -1.09
N GLU A 265 -10.31 8.73 -0.81
CA GLU A 265 -9.51 8.02 -1.82
C GLU A 265 -10.23 6.79 -2.39
N HIS A 266 -11.00 6.09 -1.56
CA HIS A 266 -11.71 4.86 -1.95
C HIS A 266 -13.11 4.78 -1.34
N TYR A 267 -14.00 4.10 -2.04
CA TYR A 267 -15.23 3.58 -1.46
C TYR A 267 -14.93 2.37 -0.57
N LEU A 268 -15.83 2.06 0.36
CA LEU A 268 -15.71 0.89 1.22
C LEU A 268 -15.67 -0.41 0.40
N VAL A 269 -16.48 -0.52 -0.66
CA VAL A 269 -16.48 -1.69 -1.56
C VAL A 269 -15.10 -1.97 -2.17
N ASP A 270 -14.33 -0.93 -2.48
CA ASP A 270 -12.96 -1.05 -3.02
C ASP A 270 -12.02 -1.71 -2.02
N THR A 271 -12.19 -1.35 -0.75
CA THR A 271 -11.40 -1.88 0.35
C THR A 271 -11.72 -3.35 0.61
N LEU A 272 -13.01 -3.72 0.51
CA LEU A 272 -13.45 -5.11 0.61
C LEU A 272 -12.93 -5.95 -0.55
N ALA A 273 -12.96 -5.43 -1.78
CA ALA A 273 -12.36 -6.09 -2.94
C ALA A 273 -10.84 -6.26 -2.78
N GLY A 274 -10.14 -5.23 -2.27
CA GLY A 274 -8.72 -5.33 -1.94
C GLY A 274 -8.42 -6.43 -0.91
N ALA A 275 -9.21 -6.51 0.15
CA ALA A 275 -9.10 -7.56 1.16
C ALA A 275 -9.34 -8.97 0.58
N LEU A 276 -10.36 -9.12 -0.29
CA LEU A 276 -10.65 -10.37 -0.99
C LEU A 276 -9.48 -10.79 -1.88
N VAL A 277 -8.93 -9.88 -2.69
CA VAL A 277 -7.79 -10.18 -3.56
C VAL A 277 -6.56 -10.57 -2.75
N ALA A 278 -6.32 -9.94 -1.59
CA ALA A 278 -5.23 -10.34 -0.69
C ALA A 278 -5.41 -11.76 -0.15
N ALA A 279 -6.63 -12.12 0.28
CA ALA A 279 -6.95 -13.46 0.76
C ALA A 279 -6.77 -14.51 -0.35
N LEU A 280 -7.30 -14.25 -1.54
CA LEU A 280 -7.13 -15.13 -2.71
C LEU A 280 -5.66 -15.28 -3.10
N THR A 281 -4.88 -14.19 -3.05
CA THR A 281 -3.43 -14.22 -3.31
C THR A 281 -2.72 -15.11 -2.29
N MET A 282 -3.06 -15.00 -1.00
CA MET A 282 -2.50 -15.84 0.05
C MET A 282 -2.80 -17.31 -0.20
N VAL A 283 -4.05 -17.65 -0.50
CA VAL A 283 -4.48 -19.03 -0.74
C VAL A 283 -3.83 -19.60 -2.00
N GLY A 284 -3.93 -18.88 -3.12
CA GLY A 284 -3.41 -19.29 -4.43
C GLY A 284 -1.89 -19.51 -4.41
N CYS A 285 -1.13 -18.56 -3.85
CA CYS A 285 0.32 -18.71 -3.73
C CYS A 285 0.71 -19.89 -2.83
N SER A 286 0.01 -20.07 -1.71
CA SER A 286 0.31 -21.17 -0.77
C SER A 286 -0.02 -22.53 -1.37
N TRP A 287 -1.11 -22.62 -2.14
CA TRP A 287 -1.47 -23.83 -2.88
C TRP A 287 -0.44 -24.19 -3.95
N TRP A 288 0.01 -23.19 -4.73
CA TRP A 288 1.05 -23.37 -5.73
C TRP A 288 2.36 -23.88 -5.10
N GLU A 289 2.78 -23.29 -3.99
CA GLU A 289 3.99 -23.69 -3.26
C GLU A 289 3.95 -25.13 -2.77
N ARG A 290 2.82 -25.56 -2.20
CA ARG A 290 2.65 -26.94 -1.74
C ARG A 290 2.72 -27.94 -2.89
N ARG A 291 2.15 -27.61 -4.05
CA ARG A 291 2.23 -28.47 -5.25
C ARG A 291 3.66 -28.64 -5.73
N GLN A 292 4.41 -27.54 -5.82
CA GLN A 292 5.81 -27.57 -6.25
C GLN A 292 6.68 -28.39 -5.28
N ALA A 293 6.46 -28.28 -3.97
CA ALA A 293 7.16 -29.09 -2.98
C ALA A 293 6.86 -30.58 -3.14
N GLY A 294 5.60 -30.96 -3.38
CA GLY A 294 5.22 -32.35 -3.64
C GLY A 294 5.85 -32.94 -4.91
N THR A 295 5.95 -32.14 -5.98
CA THR A 295 6.56 -32.58 -7.25
C THR A 295 8.09 -32.78 -7.17
N LEU A 296 8.78 -32.08 -6.28
CA LEU A 296 10.22 -32.22 -6.08
C LEU A 296 10.56 -33.49 -5.27
N VAL A 297 9.68 -33.88 -4.35
CA VAL A 297 9.83 -35.13 -3.57
C VAL A 297 9.52 -36.37 -4.41
N SER A 298 8.71 -36.23 -5.48
CA SER A 298 8.31 -37.33 -6.36
C SER A 298 9.19 -37.52 -7.59
N ARG A 299 10.29 -36.77 -7.76
CA ARG A 299 11.28 -37.01 -8.82
C ARG A 299 12.35 -37.99 -8.29
N PRO A 300 12.46 -39.21 -8.84
CA PRO A 300 13.47 -40.19 -8.45
C PRO A 300 14.89 -39.74 -8.82
#